data_AF-A0A5B8VHQ0-F1
#
_entry.id   AF-A0A5B8VHQ0-F1
#
_cell.length_a   1.000
_cell.length_b   1.000
_cell.length_c   1.000
_cell.angle_alpha   90.00
_cell.angle_beta   90.00
_cell.angle_gamma   90.00
#
_symmetry.space_group_name_H-M   'P 1'
#
loop_
_entity.id
_entity.type
_entity.pdbx_description
1 polymer ?
#
loop_
_entity_poly.entity_id
_entity_poly.type
_entity_poly.pdbx_seq_one_letter_code
_entity_poly.pdbx_strand_id
1 'polypeptide(L)'
;MGNLKLSGDNNSILDLSVAKKYLVYVQDYPLTLDVAFPLFSWSLLFDDQHRFSGILSKITEEQLKNAALFNPLGNHLYQVKTDTTWQGYNLKRAATIRFESCSTQDLTKLASLISGRVPNCSTIIFYHLDSLTISKYSNDDLEKIYRTMH
;
A
#
# COMPACT_ATOMS: atom_id res chain seq x y z
N MET A 1 -1.30 9.34 7.34
CA MET A 1 -1.17 8.59 6.08
C MET A 1 -1.02 9.62 4.96
N GLY A 2 -0.54 9.22 3.79
CA GLY A 2 -0.37 10.07 2.60
C GLY A 2 1.02 10.69 2.41
N ASN A 3 2.07 10.22 3.09
CA ASN A 3 3.42 10.78 2.94
C ASN A 3 4.32 9.92 2.06
N LEU A 4 4.31 10.20 0.75
CA LEU A 4 5.17 9.54 -0.25
C LEU A 4 6.66 9.87 -0.08
N LYS A 5 6.99 10.98 0.57
CA LYS A 5 8.36 11.50 0.69
C LYS A 5 9.12 10.91 1.86
N LEU A 6 8.43 10.29 2.82
CA LEU A 6 9.07 9.61 3.93
C LEU A 6 9.80 8.38 3.38
N SER A 7 11.12 8.36 3.47
CA SER A 7 11.93 7.20 3.09
C SER A 7 11.86 6.08 4.15
N GLY A 8 12.41 4.90 3.82
CA GLY A 8 12.33 3.69 4.68
C GLY A 8 11.16 2.79 4.31
N ASP A 9 10.81 1.80 5.14
CA ASP A 9 9.82 0.75 4.82
C ASP A 9 8.35 1.15 5.06
N ASN A 10 8.06 2.43 5.28
CA ASN A 10 6.71 2.87 5.63
C ASN A 10 5.76 2.83 4.43
N ASN A 11 4.57 2.25 4.61
CA ASN A 11 3.52 2.26 3.62
C ASN A 11 2.82 3.64 3.62
N SER A 12 2.84 4.32 2.48
CA SER A 12 2.37 5.69 2.39
C SER A 12 0.85 5.82 2.42
N ILE A 13 0.10 4.81 1.95
CA ILE A 13 -1.37 4.84 1.91
C ILE A 13 -1.96 4.21 3.16
N LEU A 14 -1.58 2.98 3.50
CA LEU A 14 -2.14 2.25 4.64
C LEU A 14 -1.06 1.98 5.70
N ASP A 15 -1.12 2.75 6.78
CA ASP A 15 -0.37 2.49 8.01
C ASP A 15 -1.38 2.27 9.14
N LEU A 16 -1.45 1.04 9.66
CA LEU A 16 -2.40 0.66 10.72
C LEU A 16 -2.18 1.44 12.02
N SER A 17 -0.93 1.81 12.35
CA SER A 17 -0.62 2.59 13.55
C SER A 17 -1.15 4.01 13.43
N VAL A 18 -1.07 4.59 12.23
CA VAL A 18 -1.60 5.92 11.93
C VAL A 18 -3.11 5.86 11.82
N ALA A 19 -3.69 4.85 11.17
CA ALA A 19 -5.14 4.66 11.06
C ALA A 19 -5.82 4.65 12.43
N LYS A 20 -5.26 3.91 13.40
CA LYS A 20 -5.77 3.88 14.78
C LYS A 20 -5.94 5.26 15.41
N LYS A 21 -5.07 6.23 15.10
CA LYS A 21 -5.14 7.60 15.65
C LYS A 21 -6.36 8.35 15.15
N TYR A 22 -6.77 8.11 13.90
CA TYR A 22 -7.96 8.73 13.31
C TYR A 22 -9.25 8.06 13.79
N LEU A 23 -9.22 6.74 13.99
CA LEU A 23 -10.41 5.97 14.41
C LEU A 23 -10.95 6.35 15.78
N VAL A 24 -10.17 7.01 16.65
CA VAL A 24 -10.64 7.49 17.96
C VAL A 24 -11.80 8.48 17.80
N TYR A 25 -11.72 9.38 16.82
CA TYR A 25 -12.72 10.43 16.59
C TYR A 25 -13.93 9.96 15.79
N VAL A 26 -13.85 8.78 15.19
CA VAL A 26 -14.90 8.24 14.32
C VAL A 26 -16.15 7.87 15.11
N GLN A 27 -15.99 7.43 16.36
CA GLN A 27 -17.12 7.10 17.25
C GLN A 27 -18.00 8.31 17.58
N ASP A 28 -17.42 9.51 17.60
CA ASP A 28 -18.12 10.76 17.92
C ASP A 28 -18.71 11.44 16.67
N TYR A 29 -18.57 10.83 15.49
CA TYR A 29 -19.02 11.44 14.25
C TYR A 29 -20.56 11.36 14.14
N PRO A 30 -21.25 12.48 13.87
CA PRO A 30 -22.71 12.56 14.03
C PRO A 30 -23.51 11.89 12.89
N LEU A 31 -22.87 11.55 11.78
CA LEU A 31 -23.53 10.93 10.62
C LEU A 31 -23.12 9.46 10.49
N THR A 32 -23.99 8.66 9.90
CA THR A 32 -23.64 7.28 9.50
C THR A 32 -22.49 7.32 8.49
N LEU A 33 -21.53 6.44 8.67
CA LEU A 33 -20.35 6.33 7.81
C LEU A 33 -20.35 5.00 7.07
N ASP A 34 -20.00 5.08 5.80
CA ASP A 34 -19.61 3.93 4.99
C ASP A 34 -18.08 3.80 5.00
N VAL A 35 -17.58 2.59 4.74
CA VAL A 35 -16.15 2.27 4.86
C VAL A 35 -15.57 1.91 3.49
N ALA A 36 -14.49 2.61 3.11
CA ALA A 36 -13.77 2.37 1.87
C ALA A 36 -12.37 1.80 2.15
N PHE A 37 -12.13 0.56 1.73
CA PHE A 37 -10.84 -0.11 1.81
C PHE A 37 -10.00 0.15 0.54
N PRO A 38 -8.77 0.68 0.68
CA PRO A 38 -7.88 0.87 -0.46
C PRO A 38 -7.32 -0.48 -0.91
N LEU A 39 -7.62 -0.86 -2.14
CA LEU A 39 -6.81 -1.84 -2.85
C LEU A 39 -5.75 -1.02 -3.59
N PHE A 40 -4.47 -1.27 -3.36
CA PHE A 40 -3.41 -0.59 -4.11
C PHE A 40 -2.11 -1.38 -4.19
N SER A 41 -1.33 -1.11 -5.23
CA SER A 41 0.01 -1.64 -5.43
C SER A 41 0.82 -0.71 -6.32
N TRP A 42 1.99 -0.28 -5.86
CA TRP A 42 2.91 0.54 -6.66
C TRP A 42 4.35 0.42 -6.17
N SER A 43 5.26 1.02 -6.91
CA SER A 43 6.65 1.18 -6.53
C SER A 43 7.01 2.66 -6.49
N LEU A 44 7.72 3.10 -5.45
CA LEU A 44 8.20 4.47 -5.27
C LEU A 44 9.72 4.50 -5.43
N LEU A 45 10.22 5.43 -6.24
CA LEU A 45 11.64 5.63 -6.47
C LEU A 45 12.17 6.72 -5.56
N PHE A 46 13.30 6.43 -4.91
CA PHE A 46 14.10 7.36 -4.13
C PHE A 46 15.51 7.39 -4.70
N ASP A 47 16.12 8.56 -4.78
CA ASP A 47 17.53 8.68 -5.18
C ASP A 47 18.49 8.14 -4.10
N ASP A 48 19.79 8.23 -4.38
CA ASP A 48 20.87 7.81 -3.48
C ASP A 48 21.02 8.72 -2.24
N GLN A 49 20.33 9.86 -2.18
CA GLN A 49 20.15 10.69 -0.98
C GLN A 49 18.78 10.46 -0.31
N HIS A 50 18.07 9.38 -0.66
CA HIS A 50 16.76 9.01 -0.13
C HIS A 50 15.65 10.04 -0.36
N ARG A 51 15.77 10.88 -1.39
CA ARG A 51 14.73 11.84 -1.77
C ARG A 51 13.78 11.19 -2.76
N PHE A 52 12.49 11.44 -2.59
CA PHE A 52 11.47 10.93 -3.51
C PHE A 52 11.67 11.49 -4.92
N SER A 53 11.77 10.58 -5.89
CA SER A 53 12.05 10.87 -7.30
C SER A 53 10.85 10.56 -8.20
N GLY A 54 9.92 9.70 -7.79
CA GLY A 54 8.70 9.43 -8.56
C GLY A 54 8.00 8.11 -8.25
N ILE A 55 6.89 7.87 -8.94
CA ILE A 55 6.11 6.64 -8.86
C ILE A 55 6.40 5.80 -10.11
N LEU A 56 6.72 4.51 -9.90
CA LEU A 56 6.96 3.53 -10.94
C LEU A 56 5.73 2.61 -11.07
N SER A 57 4.67 3.09 -11.71
CA SER A 57 3.35 2.42 -11.74
C SER A 57 3.33 1.07 -12.47
N LYS A 58 4.32 0.79 -13.32
CA LYS A 58 4.42 -0.45 -14.10
C LYS A 58 5.29 -1.52 -13.45
N ILE A 59 5.91 -1.20 -12.32
CA ILE A 59 6.89 -2.07 -11.67
C ILE A 59 6.23 -2.86 -10.56
N THR A 60 6.24 -4.18 -10.71
CA THR A 60 5.72 -5.11 -9.72
C THR A 60 6.81 -5.57 -8.75
N GLU A 61 6.41 -6.04 -7.57
CA GLU A 61 7.33 -6.59 -6.58
C GLU A 61 8.11 -7.80 -7.12
N GLU A 62 7.46 -8.66 -7.90
CA GLU A 62 8.12 -9.82 -8.52
C GLU A 62 9.29 -9.41 -9.40
N GLN A 63 9.12 -8.35 -10.19
CA GLN A 63 10.19 -7.84 -11.03
C GLN A 63 11.35 -7.26 -10.20
N LEU A 64 11.07 -6.69 -9.02
CA LEU A 64 12.09 -6.18 -8.10
C LEU A 64 12.89 -7.30 -7.42
N LYS A 65 12.41 -8.54 -7.44
CA LYS A 65 13.15 -9.73 -6.97
C LYS A 65 14.25 -10.18 -7.94
N ASN A 66 14.40 -9.52 -9.09
CA ASN A 66 15.50 -9.78 -10.02
C ASN A 66 16.86 -9.42 -9.39
N ALA A 67 17.55 -10.44 -8.89
CA ALA A 67 18.85 -10.30 -8.24
C ALA A 67 19.97 -9.82 -9.19
N ALA A 68 19.79 -9.82 -10.51
CA ALA A 68 20.78 -9.22 -11.42
C ALA A 68 20.75 -7.68 -11.37
N LEU A 69 19.60 -7.08 -11.06
CA LEU A 69 19.41 -5.62 -11.10
C LEU A 69 19.25 -4.99 -9.71
N PHE A 70 18.75 -5.75 -8.72
CA PHE A 70 18.38 -5.22 -7.42
C PHE A 70 18.98 -6.02 -6.26
N ASN A 71 19.38 -5.30 -5.21
CA ASN A 71 19.69 -5.88 -3.90
C ASN A 71 18.50 -5.65 -2.95
N PRO A 72 17.94 -6.68 -2.31
CA PRO A 72 16.95 -6.47 -1.25
C PRO A 72 17.62 -5.81 -0.04
N LEU A 73 17.00 -4.77 0.51
CA LEU A 73 17.44 -4.07 1.72
C LEU A 73 16.49 -4.29 2.91
N GLY A 74 15.30 -4.85 2.67
CA GLY A 74 14.26 -5.06 3.65
C GLY A 74 13.09 -5.83 3.05
N ASN A 75 11.95 -5.83 3.73
CA ASN A 75 10.78 -6.60 3.28
C ASN A 75 10.19 -6.06 1.98
N HIS A 76 10.30 -4.74 1.71
CA HIS A 76 9.79 -4.13 0.48
C HIS A 76 10.71 -3.03 -0.09
N LEU A 77 11.99 -3.01 0.33
CA LEU A 77 12.99 -2.07 -0.16
C LEU A 77 14.05 -2.78 -1.01
N TYR A 78 14.36 -2.17 -2.15
CA TYR A 78 15.28 -2.70 -3.15
C TYR A 78 16.25 -1.63 -3.61
N GLN A 79 17.54 -1.91 -3.60
CA GLN A 79 18.57 -1.00 -4.11
C GLN A 79 18.98 -1.37 -5.52
N VAL A 80 19.06 -0.37 -6.41
CA VAL A 80 19.54 -0.52 -7.77
C VAL A 80 21.05 -0.78 -7.80
N LYS A 81 21.47 -1.86 -8.45
CA LYS A 81 22.89 -2.28 -8.52
C LYS A 81 23.74 -1.43 -9.45
N THR A 82 23.19 -1.05 -10.59
CA THR A 82 23.92 -0.35 -11.66
C THR A 82 23.01 0.66 -12.36
N ASP A 83 23.62 1.70 -12.95
CA ASP A 83 22.89 2.63 -13.81
C ASP A 83 22.26 1.84 -14.97
N THR A 84 20.95 1.94 -15.12
CA THR A 84 20.20 1.20 -16.14
C THR A 84 18.93 1.93 -16.56
N THR A 85 18.49 1.71 -17.79
CA THR A 85 17.15 2.08 -18.23
C THR A 85 16.31 0.81 -18.24
N TRP A 86 15.27 0.77 -17.40
CA TRP A 86 14.45 -0.41 -17.24
C TRP A 86 12.96 -0.05 -17.25
N GLN A 87 12.19 -0.72 -18.12
CA GLN A 87 10.76 -0.45 -18.32
C GLN A 87 10.43 1.04 -18.62
N GLY A 88 11.35 1.75 -19.26
CA GLY A 88 11.22 3.18 -19.58
C GLY A 88 11.64 4.14 -18.46
N TYR A 89 12.09 3.63 -17.31
CA TYR A 89 12.60 4.44 -16.20
C TYR A 89 14.13 4.42 -16.18
N ASN A 90 14.73 5.59 -15.98
CA ASN A 90 16.18 5.71 -15.77
C ASN A 90 16.49 5.51 -14.28
N LEU A 91 17.06 4.37 -13.95
CA LEU A 91 17.42 3.98 -12.59
C LEU A 91 18.92 4.24 -12.39
N LYS A 92 19.25 5.01 -11.36
CA LYS A 92 20.63 5.27 -10.96
C LYS A 92 21.09 4.22 -9.95
N ARG A 93 22.36 3.81 -10.04
CA ARG A 93 22.99 2.98 -9.02
C ARG A 93 22.79 3.60 -7.64
N ALA A 94 22.59 2.74 -6.64
CA ALA A 94 22.31 3.11 -5.25
C ALA A 94 20.97 3.80 -4.99
N ALA A 95 20.19 4.16 -6.03
CA ALA A 95 18.80 4.55 -5.86
C ALA A 95 18.02 3.40 -5.19
N THR A 96 17.01 3.76 -4.41
CA THR A 96 16.18 2.81 -3.66
C THR A 96 14.77 2.80 -4.23
N ILE A 97 14.21 1.62 -4.42
CA ILE A 97 12.82 1.41 -4.81
C ILE A 97 12.10 0.79 -3.62
N ARG A 98 11.01 1.43 -3.19
CA ARG A 98 10.08 0.87 -2.21
C ARG A 98 8.86 0.35 -2.92
N PHE A 99 8.56 -0.94 -2.76
CA PHE A 99 7.27 -1.47 -3.14
C PHE A 99 6.26 -1.23 -2.01
N GLU A 100 5.04 -0.82 -2.34
CA GLU A 100 3.96 -0.71 -1.37
C GLU A 100 2.69 -1.35 -1.94
N SER A 101 2.00 -2.07 -1.09
CA SER A 101 0.68 -2.63 -1.37
C SER A 101 -0.13 -2.80 -0.08
N CYS A 102 -1.42 -3.07 -0.22
CA CYS A 102 -2.24 -3.58 0.90
C CYS A 102 -2.31 -5.10 0.84
N SER A 103 -1.78 -5.81 1.83
CA SER A 103 -2.07 -7.24 1.91
C SER A 103 -3.51 -7.48 2.38
N THR A 104 -4.10 -8.61 2.00
CA THR A 104 -5.40 -9.04 2.55
C THR A 104 -5.38 -9.05 4.08
N GLN A 105 -4.25 -9.46 4.68
CA GLN A 105 -4.09 -9.48 6.13
C GLN A 105 -4.15 -8.06 6.74
N ASP A 106 -3.56 -7.06 6.10
CA ASP A 106 -3.62 -5.67 6.59
C ASP A 106 -5.04 -5.11 6.48
N LEU A 107 -5.76 -5.45 5.40
CA LEU A 107 -7.16 -5.05 5.22
C LEU A 107 -8.07 -5.72 6.24
N THR A 108 -7.88 -7.01 6.53
CA THR A 108 -8.63 -7.70 7.59
C THR A 108 -8.34 -7.10 8.97
N LYS A 109 -7.08 -6.81 9.29
CA LYS A 109 -6.71 -6.11 10.55
C LYS A 109 -7.37 -4.74 10.63
N LEU A 110 -7.38 -3.98 9.53
CA LEU A 110 -8.05 -2.69 9.47
C LEU A 110 -9.56 -2.86 9.70
N ALA A 111 -10.21 -3.83 9.05
CA ALA A 111 -11.62 -4.11 9.23
C ALA A 111 -11.96 -4.42 10.69
N SER A 112 -11.18 -5.29 11.36
CA SER A 112 -11.36 -5.56 12.79
C SER A 112 -11.18 -4.33 13.67
N LEU A 113 -10.34 -3.36 13.28
CA LEU A 113 -10.19 -2.10 14.01
C LEU A 113 -11.38 -1.16 13.82
N ILE A 114 -12.02 -1.19 12.64
CA ILE A 114 -13.13 -0.29 12.31
C ILE A 114 -14.47 -0.82 12.82
N SER A 115 -14.71 -2.14 12.77
CA SER A 115 -16.02 -2.75 13.04
C SER A 115 -16.62 -2.33 14.39
N GLY A 116 -15.81 -2.22 15.45
CA GLY A 116 -16.25 -1.75 16.77
C GLY A 116 -16.41 -0.23 16.93
N ARG A 117 -16.19 0.56 15.87
CA ARG A 117 -16.13 2.03 15.91
C ARG A 117 -17.06 2.71 14.93
N VAL A 118 -17.54 2.00 13.92
CA VAL A 118 -18.53 2.48 12.95
C VAL A 118 -19.78 1.60 13.05
N PRO A 119 -20.58 1.76 14.12
CA PRO A 119 -21.83 1.00 14.23
C PRO A 119 -22.77 1.40 13.09
N ASN A 120 -23.42 0.41 12.48
CA ASN A 120 -24.37 0.58 11.37
C ASN A 120 -23.75 0.98 10.01
N CYS A 121 -22.49 0.63 9.76
CA CYS A 121 -21.90 0.69 8.42
C CYS A 121 -22.79 -0.09 7.43
N SER A 122 -23.35 0.59 6.43
CA SER A 122 -24.28 -0.01 5.47
C SER A 122 -23.58 -0.40 4.17
N THR A 123 -22.54 0.32 3.79
CA THR A 123 -21.80 0.08 2.55
C THR A 123 -20.32 -0.11 2.83
N ILE A 124 -19.75 -1.16 2.23
CA ILE A 124 -18.31 -1.39 2.19
C ILE A 124 -17.85 -1.28 0.73
N ILE A 125 -16.87 -0.40 0.49
CA ILE A 125 -16.32 -0.13 -0.83
C ILE A 125 -14.88 -0.66 -0.87
N PHE A 126 -14.56 -1.47 -1.86
CA PHE A 126 -13.17 -1.79 -2.22
C PHE A 126 -12.82 -1.02 -3.50
N TYR A 127 -11.77 -0.21 -3.47
CA TYR A 127 -11.47 0.67 -4.61
C TYR A 127 -10.03 0.54 -5.09
N HIS A 128 -9.87 0.59 -6.42
CA HIS A 128 -8.63 0.85 -7.14
C HIS A 128 -8.95 1.48 -8.50
N LEU A 129 -8.00 2.22 -9.07
CA LEU A 129 -8.01 2.71 -10.46
C LEU A 129 -7.36 1.77 -11.50
N ASP A 130 -6.96 0.55 -11.13
CA ASP A 130 -6.18 -0.37 -11.97
C ASP A 130 -6.73 -1.80 -11.81
N SER A 131 -7.19 -2.37 -12.91
CA SER A 131 -7.78 -3.71 -12.96
C SER A 131 -6.77 -4.80 -12.62
N LEU A 132 -5.48 -4.61 -12.93
CA LEU A 132 -4.45 -5.60 -12.59
C LEU A 132 -4.29 -5.72 -11.09
N THR A 133 -4.39 -4.62 -10.36
CA THR A 133 -4.32 -4.67 -8.90
C THR A 133 -5.59 -5.26 -8.30
N ILE A 134 -6.78 -4.99 -8.86
CA ILE A 134 -8.03 -5.65 -8.44
C ILE A 134 -7.91 -7.17 -8.59
N SER A 135 -7.32 -7.67 -9.69
CA SER A 135 -7.19 -9.12 -9.93
C SER A 135 -6.28 -9.87 -8.93
N LYS A 136 -5.51 -9.16 -8.10
CA LYS A 136 -4.67 -9.78 -7.06
C LYS A 136 -5.46 -10.19 -5.81
N TYR A 137 -6.71 -9.78 -5.70
CA TYR A 137 -7.58 -10.10 -4.57
C TYR A 137 -8.68 -11.05 -5.05
N SER A 138 -8.80 -12.21 -4.41
CA SER A 138 -9.88 -13.15 -4.70
C SER A 138 -11.20 -12.65 -4.12
N ASN A 139 -12.33 -13.06 -4.70
CA ASN A 139 -13.64 -12.76 -4.13
C ASN A 139 -13.76 -13.28 -2.68
N ASP A 140 -13.21 -14.46 -2.40
CA ASP A 140 -13.17 -15.05 -1.06
C ASP A 140 -12.41 -14.16 -0.06
N ASP A 141 -11.32 -13.52 -0.49
CA ASP A 141 -10.56 -12.60 0.37
C ASP A 141 -11.35 -11.33 0.67
N LEU A 142 -11.98 -10.74 -0.35
CA LEU A 142 -12.83 -9.57 -0.18
C LEU A 142 -14.05 -9.87 0.71
N GLU A 143 -14.64 -11.05 0.53
CA GLU A 143 -15.77 -11.51 1.34
C GLU A 143 -15.37 -11.72 2.80
N LYS A 144 -14.18 -12.28 3.09
CA LYS A 144 -13.67 -12.39 4.47
C LYS A 144 -13.51 -11.03 5.13
N ILE A 145 -13.00 -10.02 4.40
CA ILE A 145 -12.86 -8.66 4.91
C ILE A 145 -14.24 -8.06 5.19
N TYR A 146 -15.20 -8.22 4.26
CA TYR A 146 -16.59 -7.80 4.44
C TYR A 146 -17.22 -8.43 5.69
N ARG A 147 -17.09 -9.75 5.87
CA ARG A 147 -17.59 -10.49 7.04
C ARG A 147 -16.89 -10.12 8.35
N THR A 148 -15.74 -9.45 8.31
CA THR A 148 -15.08 -8.97 9.53
C THR A 148 -15.72 -7.68 10.05
N MET A 149 -16.41 -6.94 9.18
CA MET A 149 -17.10 -5.69 9.51
C MET A 149 -18.52 -5.91 10.05
N HIS A 150 -19.10 -7.10 9.83
CA HIS A 150 -20.48 -7.47 10.19
C HIS A 150 -20.48 -8.68 11.11
#